data_AF-A0A2R4JMY0-F1
#
_entry.id   AF-A0A2R4JMY0-F1
#
_cell.length_a   1.000
_cell.length_b   1.000
_cell.length_c   1.000
_cell.angle_alpha   90.00
_cell.angle_beta   90.00
_cell.angle_gamma   90.00
#
_symmetry.space_group_name_H-M   'P 1'
#
loop_
_entity.id
_entity.type
_entity.pdbx_description
1 polymer ?
#
loop_
_entity_poly.entity_id
_entity_poly.type
_entity_poly.pdbx_seq_one_letter_code
_entity_poly.pdbx_strand_id
1 'polypeptide(L)'
;MWSSTTPVLPSWNSTTSGVWSPIPSGVGGWPAPDRQSSQKGSRAPVSARQARPSPTSLDLTPAQIRIVQQVAEGKSTDAIASDLTITAGTINVQLKHCGQKFGTRGRAAVVRACFVTEQLRRPEMAILPGAFAEAVIETWRMVAIGATSKEYAARARISHEEALGRVRALRQRVEAENDPHLVTLGWRYGVLSESLLELASGAVLRLRAGK
;
A
#
# COMPACT_ATOMS: atom_id res chain seq x y z
N MET A 1 -8.73 29.04 45.98
CA MET A 1 -10.07 29.13 45.36
C MET A 1 -9.87 29.51 43.91
N TRP A 2 -9.83 28.53 43.01
CA TRP A 2 -10.02 28.72 41.57
C TRP A 2 -10.84 27.53 41.08
N SER A 3 -12.07 27.81 40.66
CA SER A 3 -13.00 26.85 40.08
C SER A 3 -12.71 26.74 38.59
N SER A 4 -12.60 25.50 38.09
CA SER A 4 -12.53 25.24 36.65
C SER A 4 -13.62 24.23 36.30
N THR A 5 -14.69 24.80 35.75
CA THR A 5 -15.84 24.16 35.13
C THR A 5 -15.41 23.33 33.92
N THR A 6 -15.72 22.04 33.92
CA THR A 6 -15.62 21.16 32.74
C THR A 6 -16.95 21.14 31.98
N PRO A 7 -16.96 21.37 30.65
CA PRO A 7 -18.16 21.22 29.84
C PRO A 7 -18.42 19.76 29.44
N VAL A 8 -19.71 19.41 29.46
CA VAL A 8 -20.31 18.11 29.12
C VAL A 8 -20.21 17.83 27.61
N LEU A 9 -19.75 16.64 27.23
CA LEU A 9 -19.76 16.16 25.85
C LEU A 9 -21.15 15.64 25.44
N PRO A 10 -21.64 15.91 24.22
CA PRO A 10 -22.90 15.37 23.72
C PRO A 10 -22.76 13.90 23.27
N SER A 11 -23.69 13.07 23.71
CA SER A 11 -23.89 11.69 23.25
C SER A 11 -24.42 11.67 21.82
N TRP A 12 -23.73 10.98 20.91
CA TRP A 12 -24.25 10.71 19.57
C TRP A 12 -24.90 9.33 19.53
N ASN A 13 -26.22 9.36 19.51
CA ASN A 13 -27.12 8.28 19.18
C ASN A 13 -27.47 8.37 17.68
N SER A 14 -27.20 7.32 16.92
CA SER A 14 -27.67 7.20 15.53
C SER A 14 -28.37 5.86 15.35
N THR A 15 -29.67 5.89 15.63
CA THR A 15 -30.65 4.93 15.13
C THR A 15 -31.12 5.42 13.78
N THR A 16 -30.78 4.74 12.69
CA THR A 16 -31.52 4.84 11.44
C THR A 16 -31.67 3.46 10.82
N SER A 17 -32.85 2.91 11.06
CA SER A 17 -33.46 1.77 10.39
C SER A 17 -33.68 2.13 8.92
N GLY A 18 -33.00 1.44 7.99
CA GLY A 18 -33.25 1.52 6.56
C GLY A 18 -34.09 0.33 6.11
N VAL A 19 -35.40 0.57 5.97
CA VAL A 19 -36.42 -0.38 5.52
C VAL A 19 -36.19 -0.75 4.05
N TRP A 20 -36.22 -2.05 3.79
CA TRP A 20 -36.20 -2.67 2.46
C TRP A 20 -37.63 -2.67 1.90
N SER A 21 -37.86 -2.04 0.74
CA SER A 21 -39.14 -2.13 0.02
C SER A 21 -39.01 -3.06 -1.20
N PRO A 22 -39.90 -4.06 -1.36
CA PRO A 22 -39.90 -4.97 -2.50
C PRO A 22 -40.61 -4.39 -3.74
N ILE A 23 -40.14 -4.84 -4.91
CA ILE A 23 -40.67 -4.56 -6.24
C ILE A 23 -41.99 -5.34 -6.45
N PRO A 24 -43.05 -4.74 -7.02
CA PRO A 24 -44.26 -5.47 -7.39
C PRO A 24 -44.10 -6.21 -8.73
N SER A 25 -44.31 -7.52 -8.71
CA SER A 25 -44.47 -8.37 -9.90
C SER A 25 -45.89 -8.23 -10.45
N GLY A 26 -46.04 -7.52 -11.57
CA GLY A 26 -47.30 -7.36 -12.30
C GLY A 26 -47.18 -7.88 -13.73
N VAL A 27 -47.95 -8.93 -13.99
CA VAL A 27 -48.29 -9.57 -15.26
C VAL A 27 -48.61 -8.62 -16.43
N GLY A 28 -48.18 -8.98 -17.65
CA GLY A 28 -48.62 -8.33 -18.89
C GLY A 28 -47.92 -8.88 -20.12
N GLY A 29 -48.60 -9.78 -20.85
CA GLY A 29 -48.10 -10.41 -22.07
C GLY A 29 -47.92 -9.44 -23.23
N TRP A 30 -46.89 -9.70 -24.05
CA TRP A 30 -46.66 -9.01 -25.31
C TRP A 30 -46.85 -10.00 -26.46
N PRO A 31 -47.69 -9.70 -27.47
CA PRO A 31 -47.81 -10.52 -28.66
C PRO A 31 -46.63 -10.25 -29.62
N ALA A 32 -46.16 -11.33 -30.25
CA ALA A 32 -45.18 -11.27 -31.33
C ALA A 32 -45.77 -10.65 -32.60
N PRO A 33 -44.95 -9.94 -33.39
CA PRO A 33 -45.18 -9.87 -34.82
C PRO A 33 -44.05 -10.53 -35.63
N ASP A 34 -44.47 -11.15 -36.73
CA ASP A 34 -43.69 -11.87 -37.71
C ASP A 34 -42.63 -11.02 -38.46
N ARG A 35 -41.48 -11.68 -38.66
CA ARG A 35 -40.63 -11.74 -39.86
C ARG A 35 -40.55 -10.50 -40.77
N GLN A 36 -39.34 -9.93 -40.88
CA GLN A 36 -38.80 -9.52 -42.19
C GLN A 36 -37.26 -9.53 -42.22
N SER A 37 -36.75 -10.24 -43.22
CA SER A 37 -35.37 -10.29 -43.68
C SER A 37 -34.90 -8.98 -44.29
N SER A 38 -33.57 -8.83 -44.35
CA SER A 38 -32.79 -7.97 -45.27
C SER A 38 -32.33 -6.63 -44.70
N GLN A 39 -31.03 -6.51 -44.40
CA GLN A 39 -30.09 -5.89 -45.34
C GLN A 39 -28.65 -5.90 -44.84
N LYS A 40 -27.79 -6.20 -45.81
CA LYS A 40 -26.33 -6.22 -45.83
C LYS A 40 -25.81 -4.79 -45.68
N GLY A 41 -25.32 -4.45 -44.48
CA GLY A 41 -24.58 -3.21 -44.21
C GLY A 41 -23.10 -3.51 -44.05
N SER A 42 -22.31 -3.25 -45.09
CA SER A 42 -20.85 -3.23 -45.05
C SER A 42 -20.38 -2.20 -44.01
N ARG A 43 -19.93 -2.66 -42.83
CA ARG A 43 -19.15 -1.83 -41.91
C ARG A 43 -17.67 -2.05 -42.21
N ALA A 44 -17.01 -0.96 -42.61
CA ALA A 44 -15.57 -0.83 -42.67
C ALA A 44 -14.92 -1.37 -41.38
N PRO A 45 -13.73 -2.00 -41.45
CA PRO A 45 -13.04 -2.46 -40.26
C PRO A 45 -12.77 -1.26 -39.36
N VAL A 46 -13.36 -1.32 -38.17
CA VAL A 46 -13.12 -0.40 -37.07
C VAL A 46 -11.61 -0.36 -36.86
N SER A 47 -11.03 0.82 -37.09
CA SER A 47 -9.63 1.13 -36.88
C SER A 47 -9.13 0.40 -35.64
N ALA A 48 -8.14 -0.47 -35.85
CA ALA A 48 -7.55 -1.31 -34.84
C ALA A 48 -7.34 -0.47 -33.58
N ARG A 49 -8.14 -0.76 -32.56
CA ARG A 49 -7.90 -0.30 -31.20
C ARG A 49 -6.48 -0.75 -30.89
N GLN A 50 -5.52 0.16 -31.02
CA GLN A 50 -4.12 -0.11 -30.75
C GLN A 50 -4.09 -0.85 -29.43
N ALA A 51 -3.60 -2.09 -29.48
CA ALA A 51 -3.47 -2.92 -28.30
C ALA A 51 -2.62 -2.11 -27.33
N ARG A 52 -3.27 -1.55 -26.31
CA ARG A 52 -2.58 -0.92 -25.19
C ARG A 52 -1.61 -1.99 -24.71
N PRO A 53 -0.28 -1.72 -24.70
CA PRO A 53 0.67 -2.71 -24.23
C PRO A 53 0.19 -3.17 -22.87
N SER A 54 -0.01 -4.49 -22.74
CA SER A 54 -0.34 -5.10 -21.46
C SER A 54 0.72 -4.61 -20.49
N PRO A 55 0.38 -3.76 -19.49
CA PRO A 55 1.39 -3.34 -18.54
C PRO A 55 1.96 -4.63 -17.97
N THR A 56 3.29 -4.75 -18.00
CA THR A 56 4.01 -5.77 -17.25
C THR A 56 3.34 -5.83 -15.89
N SER A 57 2.86 -7.00 -15.46
CA SER A 57 1.89 -7.11 -14.35
C SER A 57 2.34 -6.43 -13.04
N LEU A 58 3.64 -6.12 -12.94
CA LEU A 58 4.31 -5.44 -11.84
C LEU A 58 4.23 -3.91 -11.90
N ASP A 59 3.94 -3.29 -13.05
CA ASP A 59 3.96 -1.83 -13.20
C ASP A 59 2.75 -1.19 -12.51
N LEU A 60 3.00 -0.21 -11.65
CA LEU A 60 1.96 0.56 -10.97
C LEU A 60 1.39 1.63 -11.90
N THR A 61 0.12 1.94 -11.67
CA THR A 61 -0.51 3.08 -12.36
C THR A 61 0.02 4.40 -11.78
N PRO A 62 -0.06 5.52 -12.53
CA PRO A 62 0.36 6.82 -12.00
C PRO A 62 -0.37 7.21 -10.69
N ALA A 63 -1.64 6.83 -10.54
CA ALA A 63 -2.39 7.05 -9.31
C ALA A 63 -1.84 6.21 -8.13
N GLN A 64 -1.47 4.95 -8.39
CA GLN A 64 -0.84 4.09 -7.40
C GLN A 64 0.52 4.66 -6.98
N ILE A 65 1.34 5.12 -7.93
CA ILE A 65 2.63 5.75 -7.65
C ILE A 65 2.47 6.98 -6.74
N ARG A 66 1.50 7.87 -7.03
CA ARG A 66 1.22 9.05 -6.17
C ARG A 66 0.87 8.66 -4.74
N ILE A 67 0.03 7.64 -4.56
CA ILE A 67 -0.34 7.14 -3.23
C ILE A 67 0.89 6.58 -2.52
N VAL A 68 1.65 5.68 -3.17
CA VAL A 68 2.81 5.03 -2.55
C VAL A 68 3.90 6.05 -2.23
N GLN A 69 4.11 7.06 -3.06
CA GLN A 69 5.05 8.17 -2.81
C GLN A 69 4.70 8.91 -1.51
N GLN A 70 3.44 9.32 -1.33
CA GLN A 70 3.05 10.01 -0.09
C GLN A 70 3.12 9.11 1.15
N VAL A 71 2.87 7.81 0.98
CA VAL A 71 3.07 6.82 2.05
C VAL A 71 4.56 6.70 2.40
N ALA A 72 5.45 6.70 1.41
CA ALA A 72 6.90 6.65 1.59
C ALA A 72 7.46 7.91 2.27
N GLU A 73 6.81 9.06 2.06
CA GLU A 73 7.10 10.34 2.75
C GLU A 73 6.60 10.37 4.20
N GLY A 74 5.87 9.34 4.65
CA GLY A 74 5.38 9.27 6.03
C GLY A 74 4.04 9.95 6.27
N LYS A 75 3.34 10.40 5.24
CA LYS A 75 2.01 11.02 5.40
C LYS A 75 1.01 10.00 5.98
N SER A 76 0.13 10.50 6.86
CA SER A 76 -0.99 9.72 7.40
C SER A 76 -2.01 9.41 6.31
N THR A 77 -2.83 8.37 6.49
CA THR A 77 -3.87 8.01 5.51
C THR A 77 -4.86 9.15 5.29
N ASP A 78 -5.19 9.92 6.34
CA ASP A 78 -6.10 11.05 6.25
C ASP A 78 -5.47 12.23 5.50
N ALA A 79 -4.19 12.53 5.76
CA ALA A 79 -3.47 13.55 4.99
C ALA A 79 -3.40 13.19 3.50
N ILE A 80 -3.15 11.93 3.16
CA ILE A 80 -3.14 11.44 1.78
C ILE A 80 -4.53 11.55 1.15
N ALA A 81 -5.57 11.18 1.90
CA ALA A 81 -6.96 11.28 1.45
C ALA A 81 -7.34 12.71 1.09
N SER A 82 -6.96 13.67 1.95
CA SER A 82 -7.14 15.10 1.71
C SER A 82 -6.34 15.58 0.50
N ASP A 83 -5.03 15.30 0.44
CA ASP A 83 -4.15 15.76 -0.64
C ASP A 83 -4.57 15.27 -2.02
N LEU A 84 -5.05 14.01 -2.10
CA LEU A 84 -5.43 13.39 -3.36
C LEU A 84 -6.94 13.48 -3.63
N THR A 85 -7.72 14.07 -2.72
CA THR A 85 -9.19 14.16 -2.81
C THR A 85 -9.84 12.78 -3.06
N ILE A 86 -9.41 11.77 -2.30
CA ILE A 86 -9.94 10.38 -2.34
C ILE A 86 -10.23 9.87 -0.93
N THR A 87 -10.90 8.73 -0.82
CA THR A 87 -11.20 8.15 0.50
C THR A 87 -10.04 7.31 1.07
N ALA A 88 -9.97 7.21 2.39
CA ALA A 88 -9.07 6.27 3.08
C ALA A 88 -9.28 4.81 2.63
N GLY A 89 -10.54 4.42 2.36
CA GLY A 89 -10.88 3.11 1.81
C GLY A 89 -10.24 2.87 0.44
N THR A 90 -10.31 3.86 -0.45
CA THR A 90 -9.66 3.83 -1.76
C THR A 90 -8.16 3.64 -1.64
N ILE A 91 -7.50 4.38 -0.74
CA ILE A 91 -6.05 4.25 -0.48
C ILE A 91 -5.70 2.82 -0.06
N ASN A 92 -6.42 2.26 0.92
CA ASN A 92 -6.17 0.92 1.43
C ASN A 92 -6.36 -0.16 0.34
N VAL A 93 -7.40 -0.03 -0.48
CA VAL A 93 -7.64 -0.94 -1.62
C VAL A 93 -6.51 -0.83 -2.65
N GLN A 94 -6.08 0.39 -2.99
CA GLN A 94 -4.98 0.59 -3.95
C GLN A 94 -3.67 0.01 -3.44
N LEU A 95 -3.32 0.22 -2.17
CA LEU A 95 -2.12 -0.34 -1.56
C LEU A 95 -2.18 -1.88 -1.50
N LYS A 96 -3.35 -2.45 -1.23
CA LYS A 96 -3.56 -3.91 -1.30
C LYS A 96 -3.32 -4.44 -2.72
N HIS A 97 -3.84 -3.78 -3.75
CA HIS A 97 -3.60 -4.16 -5.14
C HIS A 97 -2.12 -4.04 -5.52
N CYS A 98 -1.42 -3.00 -5.04
CA CYS A 98 0.03 -2.90 -5.23
C CYS A 98 0.76 -4.08 -4.58
N GLY A 99 0.40 -4.44 -3.34
CA GLY A 99 0.96 -5.61 -2.65
C GLY A 99 0.74 -6.91 -3.44
N GLN A 100 -0.46 -7.11 -3.99
CA GLN A 100 -0.77 -8.27 -4.84
C GLN A 100 0.09 -8.33 -6.10
N LYS A 101 0.33 -7.19 -6.77
CA LYS A 101 1.23 -7.14 -7.93
C LYS A 101 2.65 -7.58 -7.57
N PHE A 102 3.15 -7.14 -6.42
CA PHE A 102 4.51 -7.46 -5.97
C PHE A 102 4.64 -8.76 -5.18
N GLY A 103 3.53 -9.47 -4.90
CA GLY A 103 3.55 -10.62 -3.99
C GLY A 103 3.94 -10.26 -2.54
N THR A 104 3.71 -9.01 -2.11
CA THR A 104 4.07 -8.52 -0.77
C THR A 104 2.83 -8.22 0.07
N ARG A 105 3.03 -8.18 1.40
CA ARG A 105 2.00 -7.82 2.35
C ARG A 105 2.43 -6.59 3.17
N GLY A 106 1.50 -5.67 3.36
CA GLY A 106 1.70 -4.49 4.19
C GLY A 106 2.29 -3.30 3.45
N ARG A 107 2.05 -2.11 4.00
CA ARG A 107 2.36 -0.82 3.34
C ARG A 107 3.88 -0.62 3.21
N ALA A 108 4.64 -1.01 4.24
CA ALA A 108 6.10 -0.91 4.24
C ALA A 108 6.74 -1.79 3.14
N ALA A 109 6.25 -3.03 2.97
CA ALA A 109 6.74 -3.92 1.93
C ALA A 109 6.42 -3.44 0.51
N VAL A 110 5.25 -2.80 0.32
CA VAL A 110 4.92 -2.15 -0.96
C VAL A 110 5.89 -1.01 -1.27
N VAL A 111 6.19 -0.14 -0.28
CA VAL A 111 7.17 0.94 -0.47
C VAL A 111 8.56 0.37 -0.79
N ARG A 112 9.01 -0.66 -0.07
CA ARG A 112 10.25 -1.37 -0.39
C ARG A 112 10.24 -1.87 -1.83
N ALA A 113 9.20 -2.59 -2.23
CA ALA A 113 9.10 -3.16 -3.57
C ALA A 113 9.22 -2.06 -4.63
N CYS A 114 8.59 -0.91 -4.43
CA CYS A 114 8.67 0.20 -5.38
C CYS A 114 10.08 0.79 -5.50
N PHE A 115 10.89 0.83 -4.43
CA PHE A 115 12.30 1.24 -4.54
C PHE A 115 13.17 0.19 -5.23
N VAL A 116 12.93 -1.09 -4.95
CA VAL A 116 13.66 -2.22 -5.59
C VAL A 116 13.35 -2.28 -7.08
N THR A 117 12.09 -2.12 -7.47
CA THR A 117 11.66 -2.13 -8.87
C THR A 117 11.78 -0.75 -9.54
N GLU A 118 12.43 0.22 -8.90
CA GLU A 118 12.67 1.58 -9.42
C GLU A 118 11.40 2.35 -9.85
N GLN A 119 10.24 1.99 -9.28
CA GLN A 119 8.98 2.69 -9.52
C GLN A 119 8.85 3.97 -8.67
N LEU A 120 9.57 4.03 -7.56
CA LEU A 120 9.83 5.26 -6.83
C LEU A 120 11.31 5.64 -6.97
N ARG A 121 11.57 6.94 -7.05
CA ARG A 121 12.93 7.48 -7.01
C ARG A 121 13.54 7.17 -5.65
N ARG A 122 14.70 6.53 -5.64
CA ARG A 122 15.44 6.24 -4.40
C ARG A 122 15.81 7.56 -3.70
N PRO A 123 15.70 7.63 -2.37
CA PRO A 123 16.11 8.80 -1.62
C PRO A 123 17.61 9.02 -1.77
N GLU A 124 18.02 10.28 -1.71
CA GLU A 124 19.44 10.65 -1.70
C GLU A 124 20.12 10.05 -0.48
N MET A 125 21.27 9.41 -0.67
CA MET A 125 22.01 8.79 0.42
C MET A 125 22.54 9.86 1.37
N ALA A 126 22.30 9.65 2.67
CA ALA A 126 22.80 10.50 3.73
C ALA A 126 23.58 9.66 4.74
N ILE A 127 24.64 10.24 5.29
CA ILE A 127 25.43 9.61 6.35
C ILE A 127 24.71 9.91 7.68
N LEU A 128 24.22 8.87 8.36
CA LEU A 128 23.79 9.03 9.75
C LEU A 128 25.03 8.97 10.67
N PRO A 129 25.13 9.80 11.72
CA PRO A 129 26.23 9.69 12.68
C PRO A 129 26.10 8.40 13.49
N GLY A 130 27.01 7.44 13.23
CA GLY A 130 27.16 6.21 13.99
C GLY A 130 26.60 4.96 13.31
N ALA A 131 27.34 3.85 13.41
CA ALA A 131 26.89 2.55 12.90
C ALA A 131 25.68 2.05 13.70
N PHE A 132 24.69 1.51 13.00
CA PHE A 132 23.57 0.80 13.63
C PHE A 132 24.04 -0.60 14.06
N ALA A 133 23.65 -1.02 15.26
CA ALA A 133 23.86 -2.40 15.69
C ALA A 133 23.06 -3.36 14.81
N GLU A 134 23.56 -4.59 14.61
CA GLU A 134 22.90 -5.60 13.78
C GLU A 134 21.43 -5.87 14.19
N ALA A 135 21.11 -5.84 15.50
CA ALA A 135 19.74 -6.01 15.96
C ALA A 135 18.79 -4.90 15.45
N VAL A 136 19.29 -3.67 15.31
CA VAL A 136 18.54 -2.55 14.74
C VAL A 136 18.36 -2.72 13.24
N ILE A 137 19.43 -3.14 12.54
CA ILE A 137 19.38 -3.46 11.10
C ILE A 137 18.38 -4.59 10.82
N GLU A 138 18.38 -5.64 11.65
CA GLU A 138 17.41 -6.74 11.53
C GLU A 138 15.97 -6.26 11.78
N THR A 139 15.75 -5.39 12.77
CA THR A 139 14.44 -4.75 12.97
C THR A 139 13.98 -4.03 11.69
N TRP A 140 14.90 -3.29 11.07
CA TRP A 140 14.64 -2.56 9.83
C TRP A 140 14.25 -3.49 8.68
N ARG A 141 15.01 -4.57 8.49
CA ARG A 141 14.75 -5.60 7.48
C ARG A 141 13.37 -6.23 7.67
N MET A 142 13.02 -6.57 8.91
CA MET A 142 11.74 -7.21 9.22
C MET A 142 10.55 -6.30 8.90
N VAL A 143 10.65 -5.01 9.21
CA VAL A 143 9.65 -4.02 8.78
C VAL A 143 9.59 -3.91 7.26
N ALA A 144 10.75 -3.85 6.60
CA ALA A 144 10.83 -3.67 5.14
C ALA A 144 10.27 -4.86 4.34
N ILE A 145 10.37 -6.10 4.84
CA ILE A 145 9.74 -7.26 4.21
C ILE A 145 8.26 -7.41 4.56
N GLY A 146 7.72 -6.54 5.43
CA GLY A 146 6.33 -6.58 5.86
C GLY A 146 6.02 -7.68 6.88
N ALA A 147 7.03 -8.11 7.64
CA ALA A 147 6.83 -9.10 8.70
C ALA A 147 5.92 -8.52 9.79
N THR A 148 4.98 -9.33 10.25
CA THR A 148 4.21 -9.05 11.45
C THR A 148 5.10 -9.10 12.69
N SER A 149 4.71 -8.44 13.78
CA SER A 149 5.46 -8.49 15.04
C SER A 149 5.62 -9.92 15.58
N LYS A 150 4.68 -10.82 15.28
CA LYS A 150 4.78 -12.25 15.61
C LYS A 150 5.86 -12.97 14.78
N GLU A 151 5.90 -12.74 13.47
CA GLU A 151 6.94 -13.30 12.59
C GLU A 151 8.31 -12.74 12.94
N TYR A 152 8.39 -11.45 13.26
CA TYR A 152 9.60 -10.82 13.74
C TYR A 152 10.09 -11.45 15.05
N ALA A 153 9.22 -11.54 16.05
CA ALA A 153 9.53 -12.16 17.34
C ALA A 153 10.05 -13.59 17.18
N ALA A 154 9.36 -14.41 16.38
CA ALA A 154 9.76 -15.78 16.10
C ALA A 154 11.14 -15.87 15.44
N ARG A 155 11.41 -15.03 14.43
CA ARG A 155 12.69 -15.04 13.72
C ARG A 155 13.85 -14.55 14.58
N ALA A 156 13.63 -13.50 15.35
CA ALA A 156 14.64 -12.93 16.24
C ALA A 156 14.78 -13.67 17.58
N ARG A 157 13.93 -14.68 17.84
CA ARG A 157 13.85 -15.43 19.10
C ARG A 157 13.67 -14.52 20.33
N ILE A 158 12.79 -13.53 20.19
CA ILE A 158 12.42 -12.58 21.24
C ILE A 158 10.91 -12.63 21.50
N SER A 159 10.44 -11.94 22.54
CA SER A 159 9.01 -11.83 22.80
C SER A 159 8.31 -10.93 21.77
N HIS A 160 7.01 -11.11 21.62
CA HIS A 160 6.17 -10.25 20.76
C HIS A 160 6.20 -8.78 21.20
N GLU A 161 6.18 -8.51 22.52
CA GLU A 161 6.27 -7.15 23.04
C GLU A 161 7.63 -6.52 22.77
N GLU A 162 8.71 -7.29 22.90
CA GLU A 162 10.04 -6.80 22.59
C GLU A 162 10.19 -6.47 21.10
N ALA A 163 9.62 -7.30 20.21
CA ALA A 163 9.57 -7.02 18.78
C ALA A 163 8.85 -5.68 18.48
N LEU A 164 7.70 -5.43 19.11
CA LEU A 164 6.99 -4.15 19.02
C LEU A 164 7.82 -2.99 19.58
N GLY A 165 8.44 -3.19 20.74
CA GLY A 165 9.31 -2.20 21.40
C GLY A 165 10.49 -1.80 20.53
N ARG A 166 11.16 -2.76 19.90
CA ARG A 166 12.28 -2.51 18.97
C ARG A 166 11.86 -1.71 17.76
N VAL A 167 10.72 -2.03 17.13
CA VAL A 167 10.19 -1.26 15.98
C VAL A 167 9.87 0.18 16.40
N ARG A 168 9.22 0.38 17.56
CA ARG A 168 8.90 1.72 18.08
C ARG A 168 10.15 2.53 18.41
N ALA A 169 11.11 1.92 19.11
CA ALA A 169 12.37 2.56 19.47
C ALA A 169 13.17 2.94 18.21
N LEU A 170 13.19 2.07 17.20
CA LEU A 170 13.81 2.39 15.91
C LEU A 170 13.11 3.57 15.25
N ARG A 171 11.77 3.56 15.15
CA ARG A 171 11.02 4.69 14.58
C ARG A 171 11.30 6.00 15.28
N GLN A 172 11.32 6.01 16.61
CA GLN A 172 11.65 7.21 17.39
C GLN A 172 13.08 7.67 17.16
N ARG A 173 14.05 6.73 17.16
CA ARG A 173 15.48 7.03 16.99
C ARG A 173 15.79 7.71 15.65
N VAL A 174 15.08 7.34 14.59
CA VAL A 174 15.30 7.92 13.24
C VAL A 174 14.18 8.85 12.82
N GLU A 175 13.30 9.24 13.75
CA GLU A 175 12.18 10.17 13.52
C GLU A 175 11.25 9.73 12.37
N ALA A 176 11.03 8.41 12.26
CA ALA A 176 10.13 7.85 11.27
C ALA A 176 8.66 7.97 11.69
N GLU A 177 7.93 8.82 10.97
CA GLU A 177 6.48 9.02 11.11
C GLU A 177 5.66 7.72 11.08
N ASN A 178 6.02 6.75 10.24
CA ASN A 178 5.36 5.45 10.15
C ASN A 178 6.29 4.37 9.58
N ASP A 179 5.86 3.11 9.62
CA ASP A 179 6.67 1.96 9.17
C ASP A 179 7.09 2.08 7.68
N PRO A 180 6.24 2.55 6.74
CA PRO A 180 6.69 2.90 5.40
C PRO A 180 7.76 4.00 5.33
N HIS A 181 7.64 5.07 6.10
CA HIS A 181 8.66 6.12 6.18
C HIS A 181 9.99 5.57 6.73
N LEU A 182 9.92 4.65 7.69
CA LEU A 182 11.09 3.94 8.19
C LEU A 182 11.80 3.21 7.04
N VAL A 183 11.09 2.57 6.10
CA VAL A 183 11.72 1.95 4.91
C VAL A 183 12.46 2.99 4.08
N THR A 184 11.86 4.15 3.80
CA THR A 184 12.51 5.24 3.06
C THR A 184 13.81 5.69 3.73
N LEU A 185 13.79 5.88 5.06
CA LEU A 185 14.98 6.23 5.82
C LEU A 185 16.05 5.12 5.78
N GLY A 186 15.63 3.86 5.69
CA GLY A 186 16.55 2.73 5.58
C GLY A 186 17.35 2.76 4.28
N TRP A 187 16.69 3.13 3.18
CA TRP A 187 17.37 3.38 1.90
C TRP A 187 18.26 4.62 1.97
N ARG A 188 17.76 5.72 2.57
CA ARG A 188 18.52 6.96 2.73
C ARG A 188 19.83 6.74 3.49
N TYR A 189 19.83 5.94 4.56
CA TYR A 189 21.03 5.67 5.36
C TYR A 189 21.86 4.47 4.86
N GLY A 190 21.52 3.89 3.71
CA GLY A 190 22.21 2.73 3.15
C GLY A 190 22.06 1.45 3.97
N VAL A 191 21.15 1.43 4.96
CA VAL A 191 20.87 0.24 5.79
C VAL A 191 20.09 -0.80 5.01
N LEU A 192 19.16 -0.36 4.16
CA LEU A 192 18.43 -1.20 3.24
C LEU A 192 19.09 -1.10 1.86
N SER A 193 19.77 -2.17 1.45
CA SER A 193 20.27 -2.36 0.10
C SER A 193 19.69 -3.65 -0.49
N GLU A 194 19.69 -3.76 -1.82
CA GLU A 194 19.18 -4.96 -2.51
C GLU A 194 19.83 -6.24 -1.97
N SER A 195 21.16 -6.27 -1.87
CA SER A 195 21.93 -7.43 -1.40
C SER A 195 21.63 -7.80 0.06
N LEU A 196 21.40 -6.82 0.91
CA LEU A 196 21.17 -7.03 2.34
C LEU A 196 19.73 -7.48 2.65
N LEU A 197 18.78 -7.12 1.78
CA LEU A 197 17.40 -7.55 1.85
C LEU A 197 17.17 -8.94 1.25
N GLU A 198 17.93 -9.32 0.21
CA GLU A 198 17.94 -10.68 -0.34
C GLU A 198 18.34 -11.71 0.72
N LEU A 199 19.43 -11.44 1.45
CA LEU A 199 19.90 -12.27 2.56
C LEU A 199 18.86 -12.41 3.68
N ALA A 200 18.15 -11.33 4.01
CA ALA A 200 17.09 -11.34 5.02
C ALA A 200 15.88 -12.18 4.59
N SER A 201 15.51 -12.11 3.29
CA SER A 201 14.41 -12.88 2.72
C SER A 201 14.74 -14.35 2.43
N GLY A 202 15.99 -14.77 2.60
CA GLY A 202 16.45 -16.14 2.28
C GLY A 202 16.48 -16.45 0.79
N ALA A 203 16.26 -15.44 -0.07
CA ALA A 203 16.29 -15.56 -1.51
C ALA A 203 17.68 -15.18 -2.00
N VAL A 204 18.56 -16.17 -2.21
CA VAL A 204 19.75 -15.97 -3.05
C VAL A 204 19.28 -15.97 -4.50
N LEU A 205 18.91 -14.80 -5.03
CA LEU A 205 18.75 -14.63 -6.46
C LEU A 205 20.02 -14.03 -7.02
N ARG A 206 20.63 -14.79 -7.92
CA ARG A 206 21.85 -14.40 -8.62
C ARG A 206 21.68 -13.04 -9.27
N LEU A 207 22.67 -12.18 -9.03
CA LEU A 207 23.25 -11.20 -9.95
C LEU A 207 22.53 -11.13 -11.30
N ARG A 208 21.77 -10.06 -11.52
CA ARG A 208 21.68 -9.47 -12.85
C ARG A 208 22.95 -8.66 -13.08
N ALA A 209 23.98 -9.34 -13.57
CA ALA A 209 25.02 -8.69 -14.34
C ALA A 209 24.41 -8.22 -15.67
N GLY A 210 24.73 -6.99 -16.09
CA GLY A 210 24.32 -6.39 -17.36
C GLY A 210 23.54 -5.09 -17.11
N LYS A 211 24.04 -3.91 -17.45
CA LYS A 211 24.87 -3.54 -18.59
C LYS A 211 25.65 -2.27 -18.28
#